data_AF-A0A931FYI2-F1
#
_entry.id   AF-A0A931FYI2-F1
#
_cell.length_a   1.000
_cell.length_b   1.000
_cell.length_c   1.000
_cell.angle_alpha   90.00
_cell.angle_beta   90.00
_cell.angle_gamma   90.00
#
_symmetry.space_group_name_H-M   'P 1'
#
loop_
_entity.id
_entity.type
_entity.pdbx_description
1 polymer ?
#
loop_
_entity_poly.entity_id
_entity_poly.type
_entity_poly.pdbx_seq_one_letter_code
_entity_poly.pdbx_strand_id
1 'polypeptide(L)'
;MEDLQETPVDVEVTDGRVLVRAGGIVVIERIGDPAARKHVPIGTRDRRHLTMLVDGVPAVLRPRAGRYTRGSYKVRAIHDGAEYLLRPKDPETSRLHRDGFRLGDFKIVDGVVRVDWEPDARITAKATDLAIGYALAAAFGTGANFFLVMLLDLLGHMPD
;
A
#
# COMPACT_ATOMS: atom_id res chain seq x y z
N MET A 1 23.86 -8.04 -8.69
CA MET A 1 22.84 -7.00 -8.52
C MET A 1 21.56 -7.67 -8.97
N GLU A 2 20.67 -8.03 -8.04
CA GLU A 2 19.42 -8.72 -8.38
C GLU A 2 18.55 -7.79 -9.23
N ASP A 3 18.03 -8.30 -10.35
CA ASP A 3 17.05 -7.55 -11.13
C ASP A 3 15.70 -7.61 -10.39
N LEU A 4 15.27 -6.45 -9.90
CA LEU A 4 14.02 -6.31 -9.17
C LEU A 4 12.79 -6.61 -10.02
N GLN A 5 12.92 -6.65 -11.35
CA GLN A 5 11.84 -7.09 -12.24
C GLN A 5 11.69 -8.62 -12.28
N GLU A 6 12.76 -9.35 -11.99
CA GLU A 6 12.75 -10.83 -11.97
C GLU A 6 12.50 -11.40 -10.58
N THR A 7 12.55 -10.56 -9.53
CA THR A 7 12.24 -11.00 -8.17
C THR A 7 10.78 -11.49 -8.11
N PRO A 8 10.54 -12.78 -7.83
CA PRO A 8 9.18 -13.28 -7.73
C PRO A 8 8.49 -12.60 -6.56
N VAL A 9 7.29 -12.06 -6.82
CA VAL A 9 6.46 -11.45 -5.79
C VAL A 9 5.20 -12.28 -5.62
N ASP A 10 5.04 -12.86 -4.44
CA ASP A 10 3.82 -13.52 -4.00
C ASP A 10 3.07 -12.61 -3.04
N VAL A 11 1.77 -12.40 -3.30
CA VAL A 11 0.90 -11.53 -2.50
C VAL A 11 -0.34 -12.33 -2.12
N GLU A 12 -0.48 -12.58 -0.82
CA GLU A 12 -1.62 -13.25 -0.23
C GLU A 12 -2.46 -12.22 0.54
N VAL A 13 -3.73 -12.09 0.14
CA VAL A 13 -4.68 -11.18 0.79
C VAL A 13 -5.84 -11.99 1.34
N THR A 14 -6.07 -11.85 2.64
CA THR A 14 -7.22 -12.43 3.35
C THR A 14 -7.93 -11.33 4.14
N ASP A 15 -9.06 -11.63 4.76
CA ASP A 15 -9.77 -10.60 5.54
C ASP A 15 -8.90 -10.13 6.72
N GLY A 16 -8.50 -8.86 6.66
CA GLY A 16 -7.69 -8.23 7.69
C GLY A 16 -6.22 -8.65 7.69
N ARG A 17 -5.71 -9.35 6.67
CA ARG A 17 -4.27 -9.67 6.58
C ARG A 17 -3.75 -9.63 5.14
N VAL A 18 -2.59 -8.99 4.98
CA VAL A 18 -1.81 -8.97 3.75
C VAL A 18 -0.44 -9.52 4.05
N LEU A 19 -0.02 -10.54 3.29
CA LEU A 19 1.29 -11.16 3.35
C LEU A 19 1.95 -11.05 1.99
N VAL A 20 3.16 -10.51 1.96
CA VAL A 20 3.96 -10.37 0.74
C VAL A 20 5.29 -11.07 0.91
N ARG A 21 5.70 -11.83 -0.11
CA ARG A 21 7.02 -12.46 -0.21
C ARG A 21 7.72 -11.95 -1.46
N ALA A 22 8.83 -11.25 -1.29
CA ALA A 22 9.66 -10.71 -2.39
C ALA A 22 11.11 -10.54 -1.91
N GLY A 23 11.87 -11.65 -1.83
CA GLY A 23 13.22 -11.68 -1.22
C GLY A 23 13.29 -11.32 0.27
N GLY A 24 12.12 -11.19 0.90
CA GLY A 24 11.83 -10.92 2.30
C GLY A 24 10.32 -11.02 2.52
N ILE A 25 9.87 -11.03 3.77
CA ILE A 25 8.46 -11.23 4.15
C ILE A 25 7.93 -9.96 4.79
N VAL A 26 6.80 -9.45 4.28
CA VAL A 26 6.07 -8.34 4.92
C VAL A 26 4.66 -8.78 5.25
N VAL A 27 4.25 -8.55 6.49
CA VAL A 27 2.91 -8.85 6.99
C VAL A 27 2.28 -7.56 7.49
N ILE A 28 1.07 -7.25 7.00
CA ILE A 28 0.20 -6.20 7.56
C ILE A 28 -1.06 -6.88 8.05
N GLU A 29 -1.40 -6.66 9.32
CA GLU A 29 -2.57 -7.27 9.95
C GLU A 29 -3.46 -6.24 10.61
N ARG A 30 -4.77 -6.46 10.51
CA ARG A 30 -5.79 -5.78 11.26
C ARG A 30 -5.98 -6.52 12.58
N ILE A 31 -5.80 -5.80 13.69
CA ILE A 31 -5.94 -6.36 15.03
C ILE A 31 -7.23 -5.88 15.72
N GLY A 32 -7.82 -6.77 16.50
CA GLY A 32 -9.14 -6.58 17.09
C GLY A 32 -10.25 -6.62 16.04
N ASP A 33 -11.41 -6.07 16.39
CA ASP A 33 -12.60 -6.07 15.52
C ASP A 33 -13.12 -4.64 15.27
N PRO A 34 -12.35 -3.79 14.58
CA PRO A 34 -12.87 -2.50 14.15
C PRO A 34 -13.88 -2.70 13.02
N ALA A 35 -14.93 -1.87 12.97
CA ALA A 35 -15.88 -1.87 11.86
C ALA A 35 -15.14 -1.73 10.51
N ALA A 36 -15.16 -2.81 9.73
CA ALA A 36 -14.47 -2.89 8.45
C ALA A 36 -15.15 -1.98 7.42
N ARG A 37 -14.34 -1.17 6.75
CA ARG A 37 -14.74 -0.28 5.66
C ARG A 37 -14.54 -1.01 4.34
N LYS A 38 -15.64 -1.26 3.62
CA LYS A 38 -15.64 -1.96 2.31
C LYS A 38 -14.68 -1.37 1.27
N HIS A 39 -14.39 -0.07 1.36
CA HIS A 39 -13.52 0.66 0.44
C HIS A 39 -12.03 0.67 0.83
N VAL A 40 -11.66 -0.01 1.93
CA VAL A 40 -10.26 -0.17 2.35
C VAL A 40 -9.95 -1.66 2.26
N PRO A 41 -8.97 -2.11 1.45
CA PRO A 41 -8.71 -3.54 1.27
C PRO A 41 -8.41 -4.31 2.57
N ILE A 42 -7.54 -3.77 3.44
CA ILE A 42 -7.30 -4.32 4.79
C ILE A 42 -8.45 -4.05 5.78
N GLY A 43 -9.51 -3.37 5.33
CA GLY A 43 -10.72 -3.02 6.07
C GLY A 43 -10.63 -1.80 6.98
N THR A 44 -9.45 -1.37 7.43
CA THR A 44 -9.33 -0.15 8.24
C THR A 44 -8.09 0.67 7.91
N ARG A 45 -8.18 1.97 8.18
CA ARG A 45 -7.03 2.89 8.17
C ARG A 45 -6.72 3.43 9.57
N ASP A 46 -7.40 2.92 10.60
CA ASP A 46 -7.05 3.27 11.98
C ASP A 46 -5.79 2.53 12.39
N ARG A 47 -4.70 3.28 12.55
CA ARG A 47 -3.38 2.75 12.93
C ARG A 47 -3.40 1.96 14.24
N ARG A 48 -4.35 2.23 15.15
CA ARG A 48 -4.46 1.51 16.43
C ARG A 48 -4.87 0.06 16.25
N HIS A 49 -5.49 -0.24 15.12
CA HIS A 49 -5.94 -1.56 14.74
C HIS A 49 -5.06 -2.18 13.66
N LEU A 50 -3.82 -1.71 13.48
CA LEU A 50 -2.94 -2.18 12.42
C LEU A 50 -1.54 -2.47 12.96
N THR A 51 -1.02 -3.63 12.61
CA THR A 51 0.37 -4.02 12.84
C THR A 51 1.08 -4.24 11.51
N MET A 52 2.40 -4.09 11.52
CA MET A 52 3.25 -4.40 10.38
C MET A 52 4.52 -5.09 10.88
N LEU A 53 4.87 -6.19 10.24
CA LEU A 53 6.12 -6.92 10.44
C LEU A 53 6.88 -6.99 9.12
N VAL A 54 8.18 -6.79 9.17
CA VAL A 54 9.10 -6.98 8.04
C VAL A 54 10.14 -7.98 8.52
N ASP A 55 10.16 -9.16 7.92
CA ASP A 55 10.98 -10.31 8.34
C ASP A 55 10.85 -10.62 9.84
N GLY A 56 9.63 -10.51 10.35
CA GLY A 56 9.32 -10.69 11.79
C GLY A 56 9.67 -9.51 12.68
N VAL A 57 10.32 -8.47 12.16
CA VAL A 57 10.68 -7.25 12.90
C VAL A 57 9.53 -6.24 12.84
N PRO A 58 9.08 -5.70 13.99
CA PRO A 58 8.05 -4.67 14.00
C PRO A 58 8.44 -3.43 13.19
N ALA A 59 7.53 -3.00 12.32
CA ALA A 59 7.62 -1.76 11.57
C ALA A 59 6.50 -0.80 11.98
N VAL A 60 6.79 0.51 11.96
CA VAL A 60 5.80 1.52 12.30
C VAL A 60 4.90 1.77 11.09
N LEU A 61 3.59 1.61 11.24
CA LEU A 61 2.62 1.86 10.18
C LEU A 61 1.72 3.06 10.52
N ARG A 62 1.67 4.05 9.63
CA ARG A 62 0.96 5.34 9.83
C ARG A 62 0.14 5.72 8.58
N PRO A 63 -0.97 5.01 8.30
CA PRO A 63 -1.95 5.47 7.33
C PRO A 63 -2.59 6.78 7.77
N ARG A 64 -2.81 7.70 6.82
CA ARG A 64 -3.71 8.84 7.01
C ARG A 64 -5.18 8.43 6.86
N ALA A 65 -6.10 9.32 7.19
CA ALA A 65 -7.53 9.02 7.32
C ALA A 65 -8.24 8.52 6.04
N GLY A 66 -7.72 8.80 4.84
CA GLY A 66 -8.30 8.38 3.56
C GLY A 66 -9.66 9.02 3.25
N ARG A 67 -9.83 10.33 3.52
CA ARG A 67 -11.06 11.09 3.26
C ARG A 67 -10.78 12.49 2.71
N TYR A 68 -11.72 12.98 1.90
CA TYR A 68 -11.81 14.37 1.40
C TYR A 68 -10.76 14.80 0.37
N THR A 69 -9.48 14.49 0.58
CA THR A 69 -8.40 14.95 -0.31
C THR A 69 -7.48 13.80 -0.71
N ARG A 70 -6.88 13.89 -1.90
CA ARG A 70 -5.84 12.96 -2.37
C ARG A 70 -4.72 12.77 -1.33
N GLY A 71 -4.31 13.85 -0.66
CA GLY A 71 -3.25 13.79 0.36
C GLY A 71 -3.61 12.99 1.62
N SER A 72 -4.90 12.72 1.86
CA SER A 72 -5.36 11.92 3.01
C SER A 72 -5.16 10.41 2.83
N TYR A 73 -4.87 9.94 1.60
CA TYR A 73 -4.67 8.52 1.30
C TYR A 73 -3.21 8.08 1.46
N LYS A 74 -2.30 9.01 1.80
CA LYS A 74 -0.90 8.69 2.10
C LYS A 74 -0.79 7.62 3.19
N VAL A 75 0.14 6.70 3.01
CA VAL A 75 0.52 5.69 3.99
C VAL A 75 2.02 5.81 4.21
N ARG A 76 2.42 6.01 5.46
CA ARG A 76 3.82 6.01 5.86
C ARG A 76 4.14 4.71 6.59
N ALA A 77 5.28 4.09 6.26
CA ALA A 77 5.86 3.02 7.03
C ALA A 77 7.30 3.40 7.44
N ILE A 78 7.78 2.90 8.58
CA ILE A 78 9.17 3.06 9.01
C ILE A 78 9.69 1.69 9.41
N HIS A 79 10.78 1.27 8.78
CA HIS A 79 11.46 0.01 9.06
C HIS A 79 12.97 0.23 8.94
N ASP A 80 13.72 -0.28 9.92
CA ASP A 80 15.19 -0.17 9.98
C ASP A 80 15.72 1.25 9.71
N GLY A 81 15.07 2.25 10.30
CA GLY A 81 15.41 3.67 10.14
C GLY A 81 14.96 4.33 8.83
N ALA A 82 14.60 3.56 7.80
CA ALA A 82 14.13 4.08 6.51
C ALA A 82 12.64 4.46 6.55
N GLU A 83 12.29 5.63 6.01
CA GLU A 83 10.92 6.10 5.85
C GLU A 83 10.38 5.76 4.46
N TYR A 84 9.34 4.94 4.43
CA TYR A 84 8.58 4.64 3.23
C TYR A 84 7.32 5.50 3.16
N LEU A 85 7.07 6.11 2.02
CA LEU A 85 5.87 6.90 1.76
C LEU A 85 5.19 6.43 0.47
N LEU A 86 4.06 5.73 0.63
CA LEU A 86 3.12 5.47 -0.45
C LEU A 86 2.11 6.61 -0.51
N ARG A 87 2.11 7.36 -1.62
CA ARG A 87 1.21 8.50 -1.81
C ARG A 87 0.49 8.40 -3.15
N PRO A 88 -0.78 8.81 -3.26
CA PRO A 88 -1.43 8.84 -4.56
C PRO A 88 -0.68 9.79 -5.51
N LYS A 89 -0.47 9.34 -6.75
CA LYS A 89 0.04 10.13 -7.87
C LYS A 89 -1.14 10.66 -8.69
N ASP A 90 -2.02 9.75 -9.10
CA ASP A 90 -3.20 9.99 -9.93
C ASP A 90 -4.35 9.10 -9.43
N PRO A 91 -5.55 9.10 -10.04
CA PRO A 91 -6.66 8.30 -9.53
C PRO A 91 -6.34 6.81 -9.39
N GLU A 92 -5.54 6.21 -10.27
CA GLU A 92 -5.30 4.76 -10.27
C GLU A 92 -3.98 4.35 -9.62
N THR A 93 -3.03 5.29 -9.57
CA THR A 93 -1.63 5.01 -9.26
C THR A 93 -1.19 5.67 -7.97
N SER A 94 -0.46 4.92 -7.14
CA SER A 94 0.28 5.44 -5.99
C SER A 94 1.78 5.39 -6.25
N ARG A 95 2.52 6.39 -5.80
CA ARG A 95 3.98 6.44 -5.88
C ARG A 95 4.61 6.09 -4.54
N LEU A 96 5.60 5.22 -4.57
CA LEU A 96 6.42 4.88 -3.42
C LEU A 96 7.72 5.71 -3.40
N HIS A 97 8.05 6.21 -2.21
CA HIS A 97 9.36 6.79 -1.93
C HIS A 97 9.99 6.09 -0.73
N ARG A 98 11.32 6.03 -0.69
CA ARG A 98 12.13 5.69 0.48
C ARG A 98 13.05 6.86 0.78
N ASP A 99 12.94 7.44 1.97
CA ASP A 99 13.73 8.61 2.41
C ASP A 99 13.71 9.77 1.41
N GLY A 100 12.55 9.99 0.79
CA GLY A 100 12.34 11.01 -0.24
C GLY A 100 12.78 10.62 -1.66
N PHE A 101 13.55 9.54 -1.82
CA PHE A 101 13.93 9.01 -3.13
C PHE A 101 12.77 8.21 -3.75
N ARG A 102 12.41 8.50 -5.00
CA ARG A 102 11.33 7.80 -5.70
C ARG A 102 11.77 6.40 -6.08
N LEU A 103 10.97 5.39 -5.71
CA LEU A 103 11.23 4.00 -6.05
C LEU A 103 10.43 3.53 -7.26
N GLY A 104 9.13 3.84 -7.29
CA GLY A 104 8.27 3.37 -8.36
C GLY A 104 6.81 3.76 -8.18
N ASP A 105 6.02 3.47 -9.20
CA ASP A 105 4.60 3.75 -9.28
C ASP A 105 3.82 2.43 -9.27
N PHE A 106 2.92 2.27 -8.30
CA PHE A 106 2.10 1.09 -8.04
C PHE A 106 0.66 1.32 -8.51
N LYS A 107 0.07 0.31 -9.16
CA LYS A 107 -1.35 0.27 -9.54
C LYS A 107 -1.93 -1.13 -9.32
N ILE A 108 -3.23 -1.23 -9.09
CA ILE A 108 -3.94 -2.51 -9.07
C ILE A 108 -4.65 -2.69 -10.40
N VAL A 109 -4.41 -3.83 -11.06
CA VAL A 109 -5.06 -4.24 -12.30
C VAL A 109 -5.61 -5.65 -12.09
N ASP A 110 -6.91 -5.83 -12.24
CA ASP A 110 -7.61 -7.11 -12.05
C ASP A 110 -7.32 -7.77 -10.68
N GLY A 111 -7.29 -6.95 -9.63
CA GLY A 111 -6.98 -7.40 -8.26
C GLY A 111 -5.50 -7.68 -7.99
N VAL A 112 -4.63 -7.55 -8.99
CA VAL A 112 -3.19 -7.80 -8.88
C VAL A 112 -2.43 -6.48 -8.77
N VAL A 113 -1.52 -6.38 -7.80
CA VAL A 113 -0.61 -5.23 -7.68
C VAL A 113 0.45 -5.31 -8.77
N ARG A 114 0.60 -4.21 -9.52
CA ARG A 114 1.62 -4.00 -10.55
C ARG A 114 2.47 -2.79 -10.15
N VAL A 115 3.73 -2.81 -10.53
CA VAL A 115 4.68 -1.72 -10.27
C VAL A 115 5.43 -1.37 -11.54
N ASP A 116 5.62 -0.07 -11.74
CA ASP A 116 6.56 0.50 -12.70
C ASP A 116 7.71 1.12 -11.91
N TRP A 117 8.86 0.45 -11.90
CA TRP A 117 10.05 0.86 -11.16
C TRP A 117 10.75 2.02 -11.85
N GLU A 118 11.12 3.04 -11.06
CA GLU A 118 11.98 4.11 -11.54
C GLU A 118 13.32 3.53 -12.03
N PRO A 119 13.81 3.89 -13.23
CA PRO A 119 15.06 3.35 -13.76
C PRO A 119 16.22 3.45 -12.77
N ASP A 120 16.38 4.60 -12.12
CA ASP A 120 17.47 4.84 -11.15
C ASP A 120 17.26 4.08 -9.83
N ALA A 121 16.03 3.73 -9.48
CA ALA A 121 15.75 2.93 -8.31
C ALA A 121 16.23 1.49 -8.47
N ARG A 122 16.35 0.96 -9.70
CA ARG A 122 16.84 -0.40 -9.94
C ARG A 122 18.25 -0.65 -9.40
N ILE A 123 19.04 0.41 -9.26
CA ILE A 123 20.42 0.34 -8.76
C ILE A 123 20.47 0.30 -7.22
N THR A 124 19.49 0.91 -6.54
CA THR A 124 19.55 1.21 -5.10
C THR A 124 18.42 0.59 -4.27
N ALA A 125 17.39 0.07 -4.93
CA ALA A 125 16.27 -0.59 -4.28
C ALA A 125 16.65 -2.01 -3.86
N LYS A 126 16.11 -2.40 -2.70
CA LYS A 126 16.33 -3.69 -2.05
C LYS A 126 15.07 -4.53 -2.19
N ALA A 127 15.18 -5.84 -2.08
CA ALA A 127 14.04 -6.76 -2.02
C ALA A 127 13.00 -6.36 -0.95
N THR A 128 13.46 -5.86 0.20
CA THR A 128 12.59 -5.30 1.26
C THR A 128 11.75 -4.12 0.78
N ASP A 129 12.28 -3.27 -0.11
CA ASP A 129 11.52 -2.14 -0.67
C ASP A 129 10.36 -2.62 -1.56
N LEU A 130 10.59 -3.70 -2.30
CA LEU A 130 9.55 -4.38 -3.08
C LEU A 130 8.47 -4.88 -2.13
N ALA A 131 8.84 -5.72 -1.17
CA ALA A 131 7.90 -6.34 -0.26
C ALA A 131 7.05 -5.29 0.48
N ILE A 132 7.67 -4.21 0.97
CA ILE A 132 6.97 -3.09 1.61
C ILE A 132 6.03 -2.39 0.63
N GLY A 133 6.51 -2.03 -0.57
CA GLY A 133 5.69 -1.35 -1.57
C GLY A 133 4.44 -2.12 -1.95
N TYR A 134 4.60 -3.42 -2.24
CA TYR A 134 3.52 -4.34 -2.54
C TYR A 134 2.56 -4.50 -1.36
N ALA A 135 3.06 -4.66 -0.14
CA ALA A 135 2.21 -4.82 1.04
C ALA A 135 1.36 -3.57 1.30
N LEU A 136 1.97 -2.37 1.20
CA LEU A 136 1.24 -1.12 1.35
C LEU A 136 0.17 -0.93 0.26
N ALA A 137 0.50 -1.24 -0.98
CA ALA A 137 -0.44 -1.14 -2.10
C ALA A 137 -1.60 -2.14 -1.97
N ALA A 138 -1.33 -3.39 -1.59
CA ALA A 138 -2.34 -4.42 -1.38
C ALA A 138 -3.24 -4.10 -0.18
N ALA A 139 -2.68 -3.63 0.94
CA ALA A 139 -3.43 -3.35 2.16
C ALA A 139 -4.32 -2.09 2.04
N PHE A 140 -3.85 -1.06 1.33
CA PHE A 140 -4.51 0.25 1.34
C PHE A 140 -5.06 0.70 0.00
N GLY A 141 -4.84 -0.09 -1.07
CA GLY A 141 -5.18 0.27 -2.44
C GLY A 141 -4.18 1.22 -3.08
N THR A 142 -4.37 1.49 -4.38
CA THR A 142 -3.57 2.42 -5.16
C THR A 142 -4.38 3.62 -5.62
N GLY A 143 -3.67 4.74 -5.80
CA GLY A 143 -4.25 5.98 -6.27
C GLY A 143 -5.26 6.60 -5.29
N ALA A 144 -6.16 7.38 -5.86
CA ALA A 144 -7.27 8.02 -5.15
C ALA A 144 -8.61 7.75 -5.84
N ASN A 145 -8.73 6.71 -6.68
CA ASN A 145 -9.94 6.40 -7.45
C ASN A 145 -11.14 6.09 -6.55
N PHE A 146 -10.88 5.70 -5.30
CA PHE A 146 -11.94 5.61 -4.30
C PHE A 146 -12.63 6.95 -4.01
N PHE A 147 -12.00 8.09 -4.31
CA PHE A 147 -12.68 9.39 -4.36
C PHE A 147 -13.68 9.49 -5.54
N LEU A 148 -13.38 8.90 -6.70
CA LEU A 148 -14.27 8.86 -7.87
C LEU A 148 -15.45 7.92 -7.65
N VAL A 149 -15.23 6.72 -7.10
CA VAL A 149 -16.31 5.79 -6.73
C VAL A 149 -17.22 6.39 -5.64
N MET A 150 -16.65 6.99 -4.59
CA MET A 150 -17.46 7.69 -3.58
C MET A 150 -18.14 8.97 -4.10
N LEU A 151 -17.55 9.70 -5.07
CA LEU A 151 -18.20 10.85 -5.69
C LEU A 151 -19.39 10.41 -6.57
N LEU A 152 -19.27 9.29 -7.28
CA LEU A 152 -20.37 8.69 -8.03
C LEU A 152 -21.47 8.19 -7.10
N ASP A 153 -21.14 7.56 -5.97
CA ASP A 153 -22.13 7.17 -4.94
C ASP A 153 -22.80 8.39 -4.29
N LEU A 154 -22.07 9.50 -4.10
CA LEU A 154 -22.60 10.74 -3.52
C LEU A 154 -23.45 11.56 -4.52
N LEU A 155 -23.14 11.49 -5.81
CA LEU A 155 -23.95 12.08 -6.88
C LEU A 155 -25.12 11.17 -7.30
N GLY A 156 -25.09 9.90 -6.92
CA GLY A 156 -26.00 8.83 -7.31
C GLY A 156 -27.11 8.50 -6.31
N HIS A 157 -27.67 9.47 -5.59
CA HIS A 157 -28.99 9.27 -5.00
C HIS A 157 -30.04 9.16 -6.12
N MET A 158 -30.24 7.94 -6.63
CA MET A 158 -31.52 7.51 -7.18
C MET A 158 -32.11 6.47 -6.21
N PRO A 159 -33.40 6.57 -5.85
CA PRO A 159 -34.08 5.50 -5.14
C PRO A 159 -34.34 4.34 -6.12
N ASP A 160 -34.06 3.14 -5.61
CA ASP A 160 -34.25 1.78 -6.14
C ASP A 160 -33.73 1.44 -7.56
#